data_AF-A0A817KM06-F1
#
_entry.id   AF-A0A817KM06-F1
#
_cell.length_a   1.000
_cell.length_b   1.000
_cell.length_c   1.000
_cell.angle_alpha   90.00
_cell.angle_beta   90.00
_cell.angle_gamma   90.00
#
_symmetry.space_group_name_H-M   'P 1'
#
loop_
_entity.id
_entity.type
_entity.pdbx_description
1 polymer ?
#
loop_
_entity_poly.entity_id
_entity_poly.type
_entity_poly.pdbx_seq_one_letter_code
_entity_poly.pdbx_strand_id
1 'polypeptide(L)'
;VETLARFIDQRFYELNNLKKIDQQLVRSVESCRLDLRRFDVKFTANSSRPYFLGHEREDVVKHRQEFVKYFIEREQHFYTITNDAVPQWRIPTTAPTILLCHDESTYKCGKITAKRWIMPDNAPFYSKDRGRSIMCSDLLVMHPSGPFFSLTEKEYSEALKTYPN
;
A
#
# COMPACT_ATOMS: atom_id res chain seq x y z
N VAL A 1 -6.54 0.60 -26.53
CA VAL A 1 -7.59 0.24 -27.53
C VAL A 1 -6.95 -0.44 -28.72
N GLU A 2 -5.88 0.12 -29.31
CA GLU A 2 -5.08 -0.61 -30.30
C GLU A 2 -4.55 -1.96 -29.75
N THR A 3 -4.13 -1.97 -28.49
CA THR A 3 -3.76 -3.18 -27.74
C THR A 3 -4.89 -4.22 -27.65
N LEU A 4 -6.15 -3.80 -27.60
CA LEU A 4 -7.30 -4.71 -27.55
C LEU A 4 -7.57 -5.33 -28.93
N ALA A 5 -7.52 -4.52 -29.99
CA ALA A 5 -7.70 -5.02 -31.36
C ALA A 5 -6.62 -6.04 -31.73
N ARG A 6 -5.36 -5.76 -31.36
CA ARG A 6 -4.24 -6.71 -31.51
C ARG A 6 -4.41 -7.98 -30.68
N PHE A 7 -4.92 -7.87 -29.45
CA PHE A 7 -5.21 -9.03 -28.61
C PHE A 7 -6.32 -9.92 -29.19
N ILE A 8 -7.43 -9.31 -29.64
CA ILE A 8 -8.55 -10.03 -30.26
C ILE A 8 -8.08 -10.73 -31.53
N ASP A 9 -7.30 -10.03 -32.35
CA ASP A 9 -6.70 -10.56 -33.55
C ASP A 9 -5.84 -11.80 -33.26
N GLN A 10 -4.89 -11.70 -32.32
CA GLN A 10 -4.07 -12.83 -31.91
C GLN A 10 -4.91 -14.02 -31.42
N ARG A 11 -5.89 -13.77 -30.53
CA ARG A 11 -6.75 -14.83 -29.98
C ARG A 11 -7.62 -15.50 -31.03
N PHE A 12 -8.10 -14.77 -32.03
CA PHE A 12 -8.88 -15.33 -33.12
C PHE A 12 -8.08 -16.40 -33.88
N TYR A 13 -6.84 -16.09 -34.26
CA TYR A 13 -5.99 -17.05 -34.98
C TYR A 13 -5.60 -18.25 -34.11
N GLU A 14 -5.27 -18.02 -32.83
CA GLU A 14 -4.97 -19.10 -31.88
C GLU A 14 -6.14 -20.07 -31.71
N LEU A 15 -7.36 -19.57 -31.51
CA LEU A 15 -8.55 -20.41 -31.28
C LEU A 15 -8.98 -21.19 -32.52
N ASN A 16 -8.77 -20.63 -33.71
CA ASN A 16 -9.12 -21.27 -34.97
C ASN A 16 -7.95 -22.09 -35.57
N ASN A 17 -6.80 -22.14 -34.89
CA ASN A 17 -5.57 -22.80 -35.35
C ASN A 17 -5.13 -22.36 -36.76
N LEU A 18 -5.31 -21.07 -37.06
CA LEU A 18 -4.99 -20.45 -38.36
C LEU A 18 -3.65 -19.71 -38.27
N LYS A 19 -2.88 -19.70 -39.37
CA LYS A 19 -1.69 -18.86 -39.48
C LYS A 19 -2.05 -17.51 -40.10
N LYS A 20 -1.62 -16.43 -39.44
CA LYS A 20 -1.77 -15.08 -39.98
C LYS A 20 -0.76 -14.83 -41.10
N ILE A 21 -1.23 -14.30 -42.23
CA ILE A 21 -0.43 -14.09 -43.45
C ILE A 21 -0.19 -12.60 -43.72
N ASP A 22 -1.11 -11.73 -43.28
CA ASP A 22 -1.04 -10.27 -43.47
C ASP A 22 -0.87 -9.51 -42.15
N GLN A 23 -0.85 -8.19 -42.23
CA GLN A 23 -0.82 -7.29 -41.05
C GLN A 23 -2.21 -6.71 -40.72
N GLN A 24 -3.26 -7.11 -41.42
CA GLN A 24 -4.60 -6.56 -41.24
C GLN A 24 -5.22 -7.10 -39.95
N LEU A 25 -5.94 -6.25 -39.21
CA LEU A 25 -6.62 -6.68 -37.98
C LEU A 25 -7.96 -7.32 -38.34
N VAL A 26 -8.28 -8.46 -37.72
CA VAL A 26 -9.60 -9.13 -37.85
C VAL A 26 -10.75 -8.19 -37.46
N ARG A 27 -10.52 -7.30 -36.50
CA ARG A 27 -11.45 -6.22 -36.13
C ARG A 27 -10.72 -4.88 -36.07
N SER A 28 -11.37 -3.84 -36.58
CA SER A 28 -10.88 -2.47 -36.46
C SER A 28 -10.91 -1.97 -35.01
N VAL A 29 -10.07 -0.98 -34.72
CA VAL A 29 -10.00 -0.32 -33.41
C VAL A 29 -11.35 0.32 -33.07
N GLU A 30 -12.04 0.88 -34.06
CA GLU A 30 -13.36 1.52 -33.94
C GLU A 30 -14.43 0.51 -33.55
N SER A 31 -14.43 -0.67 -34.18
CA SER A 31 -15.37 -1.75 -33.84
C SER A 31 -15.18 -2.18 -32.39
N CYS A 32 -13.93 -2.36 -31.96
CA CYS A 32 -13.60 -2.71 -30.57
C CYS A 32 -14.07 -1.64 -29.57
N ARG A 33 -14.08 -0.36 -29.94
CA ARG A 33 -14.64 0.71 -29.08
C ARG A 33 -16.16 0.60 -28.94
N LEU A 34 -16.86 0.27 -30.02
CA LEU A 34 -18.31 0.07 -29.98
C LEU A 34 -18.66 -1.14 -29.11
N ASP A 35 -17.90 -2.23 -29.18
CA ASP A 35 -18.08 -3.39 -28.32
C ASP A 35 -17.90 -3.03 -26.84
N LEU A 36 -16.82 -2.33 -26.49
CA LEU A 36 -16.57 -1.90 -25.10
C LEU A 36 -17.71 -1.05 -24.55
N ARG A 37 -18.31 -0.18 -25.38
CA ARG A 37 -19.50 0.59 -24.99
C ARG A 37 -20.73 -0.30 -24.82
N ARG A 38 -20.95 -1.24 -25.75
CA ARG A 38 -22.09 -2.17 -25.70
C ARG A 38 -22.06 -3.06 -24.45
N PHE A 39 -20.87 -3.44 -24.00
CA PHE A 39 -20.65 -4.22 -22.80
C PHE A 39 -20.60 -3.37 -21.51
N ASP A 40 -20.87 -2.05 -21.60
CA ASP A 40 -20.78 -1.07 -20.51
C ASP A 40 -19.45 -1.14 -19.72
N VAL A 41 -18.35 -1.41 -20.42
CA VAL A 41 -17.01 -1.56 -19.80
C VAL A 41 -16.43 -0.18 -19.51
N LYS A 42 -16.03 0.03 -18.26
CA LYS A 42 -15.49 1.33 -17.80
C LYS A 42 -14.01 1.21 -17.50
N PHE A 43 -13.22 2.17 -17.98
CA PHE A 43 -11.81 2.29 -17.63
C PHE A 43 -11.68 3.00 -16.28
N THR A 44 -11.82 2.25 -15.19
CA THR A 44 -11.87 2.81 -13.83
C THR A 44 -10.80 2.21 -12.92
N ALA A 45 -10.54 2.89 -11.81
CA ALA A 45 -9.73 2.36 -10.72
C ALA A 45 -10.60 1.46 -9.84
N ASN A 46 -10.09 0.29 -9.47
CA ASN A 46 -10.82 -0.60 -8.58
C ASN A 46 -10.70 -0.11 -7.13
N SER A 47 -11.83 0.32 -6.56
CA SER A 47 -11.96 0.76 -5.17
C SER A 47 -12.33 -0.37 -4.21
N SER A 48 -12.79 -1.53 -4.70
CA SER A 48 -13.21 -2.64 -3.85
C SER A 48 -11.99 -3.43 -3.36
N ARG A 49 -11.32 -2.92 -2.31
CA ARG A 49 -10.29 -3.69 -1.61
C ARG A 49 -10.95 -4.45 -0.44
N PRO A 50 -10.75 -5.77 -0.33
CA PRO A 50 -11.28 -6.58 0.78
C PRO A 50 -10.91 -6.04 2.17
N TYR A 51 -9.77 -5.36 2.27
CA TYR A 51 -9.24 -4.80 3.50
C TYR A 51 -10.16 -3.76 4.16
N PHE A 52 -10.95 -2.99 3.40
CA PHE A 52 -11.78 -1.93 3.97
C PHE A 52 -12.93 -2.43 4.85
N LEU A 53 -13.49 -3.61 4.55
CA LEU A 53 -14.62 -4.15 5.33
C LEU A 53 -14.23 -4.55 6.75
N GLY A 54 -12.97 -4.94 6.97
CA GLY A 54 -12.46 -5.26 8.31
C GLY A 54 -12.16 -4.03 9.17
N HIS A 55 -11.77 -2.91 8.56
CA HIS A 55 -11.37 -1.69 9.28
C HIS A 55 -12.54 -0.95 9.91
N GLU A 56 -13.75 -1.14 9.40
CA GLU A 56 -14.98 -0.45 9.84
C GLU A 56 -15.85 -1.32 10.75
N ARG A 57 -15.38 -2.52 11.14
CA ARG A 57 -16.07 -3.30 12.16
C ARG A 57 -16.12 -2.54 13.47
N GLU A 58 -17.25 -2.62 14.16
CA GLU A 58 -17.51 -1.87 15.39
C GLU A 58 -16.43 -2.08 16.47
N ASP A 59 -15.99 -3.33 16.67
CA ASP A 59 -14.94 -3.67 17.63
C ASP A 59 -13.58 -3.08 17.26
N VAL A 60 -13.25 -3.09 15.97
CA VAL A 60 -12.01 -2.49 15.43
C VAL A 60 -12.03 -0.96 15.57
N VAL A 61 -13.17 -0.33 15.30
CA VAL A 61 -13.35 1.12 15.45
C VAL A 61 -13.25 1.51 16.92
N LYS A 62 -13.91 0.77 17.82
CA LYS A 62 -13.82 1.00 19.27
C LYS A 62 -12.38 0.91 19.77
N HIS A 63 -11.67 -0.15 19.38
CA HIS A 63 -10.27 -0.31 19.76
C HIS A 63 -9.38 0.82 19.24
N ARG A 64 -9.60 1.29 18.00
CA ARG A 64 -8.87 2.44 17.44
C ARG A 64 -9.12 3.71 18.24
N GLN A 65 -10.34 3.95 18.67
CA GLN A 65 -10.68 5.12 19.51
C GLN A 65 -9.97 5.05 20.87
N GLU A 66 -9.96 3.88 21.52
CA GLU A 66 -9.24 3.65 22.78
C GLU A 66 -7.73 3.86 22.61
N PHE A 67 -7.16 3.34 21.52
CA PHE A 67 -5.75 3.50 21.19
C PHE A 67 -5.38 4.98 20.96
N VAL A 68 -6.15 5.72 20.16
CA VAL A 68 -5.90 7.15 19.92
C VAL A 68 -6.03 7.94 21.23
N LYS A 69 -7.05 7.65 22.04
CA LYS A 69 -7.25 8.28 23.35
C LYS A 69 -6.03 8.06 24.26
N TYR A 70 -5.48 6.85 24.30
CA TYR A 70 -4.29 6.53 25.08
C TYR A 70 -3.09 7.45 24.75
N PHE A 71 -2.85 7.74 23.47
CA PHE A 71 -1.76 8.61 23.03
C PHE A 71 -2.02 10.08 23.35
N ILE A 72 -3.23 10.57 23.10
CA ILE A 72 -3.59 11.98 23.38
C ILE A 72 -3.47 12.28 24.86
N GLU A 73 -3.99 11.41 25.73
CA GLU A 73 -3.92 11.59 27.19
C GLU A 73 -2.50 11.55 27.73
N ARG A 74 -1.56 10.96 26.98
CA ARG A 74 -0.16 10.80 27.36
C ARG A 74 0.80 11.59 26.49
N GLU A 75 0.32 12.57 25.71
CA GLU A 75 1.16 13.33 24.77
C GLU A 75 2.40 13.93 25.46
N GLN A 76 2.24 14.40 26.70
CA GLN A 76 3.32 14.97 27.52
C GLN A 76 4.46 13.99 27.91
N HIS A 77 4.26 12.69 27.70
CA HIS A 77 5.27 11.64 27.94
C HIS A 77 6.08 11.31 26.70
N PHE A 78 5.61 11.69 25.50
CA PHE A 78 6.24 11.30 24.25
C PHE A 78 7.02 12.45 23.61
N TYR A 79 8.04 12.09 22.85
CA TYR A 79 8.69 13.00 21.92
C TYR A 79 7.77 13.16 20.70
N THR A 80 7.30 14.38 20.47
CA THR A 80 6.42 14.70 19.33
C THR A 80 7.01 15.81 18.49
N ILE A 81 6.49 16.01 17.28
CA ILE A 81 6.95 17.05 16.35
C ILE A 81 5.84 18.10 16.22
N THR A 82 6.20 19.38 16.22
CA THR A 82 5.23 20.46 16.00
C THR A 82 4.74 20.50 14.56
N ASN A 83 3.52 20.99 14.36
CA ASN A 83 2.93 21.19 13.03
C ASN A 83 3.28 22.57 12.41
N ASP A 84 4.36 23.20 12.87
CA ASP A 84 4.79 24.51 12.37
C ASP A 84 5.43 24.39 10.98
N ALA A 85 5.57 25.52 10.28
CA ALA A 85 6.22 25.56 8.96
C ALA A 85 7.65 25.00 8.99
N VAL A 86 8.33 25.15 10.13
CA VAL A 86 9.58 24.46 10.45
C VAL A 86 9.31 23.55 11.65
N PRO A 87 9.16 22.24 11.44
CA PRO A 87 8.84 21.31 12.51
C PRO A 87 9.94 21.25 13.57
N GLN A 88 9.56 21.34 14.84
CA GLN A 88 10.48 21.24 15.99
C GLN A 88 10.09 20.08 16.91
N TRP A 89 11.07 19.53 17.62
CA TRP A 89 10.82 18.50 18.62
C TRP A 89 10.22 19.10 19.89
N ARG A 90 9.09 18.53 20.33
CA ARG A 90 8.56 18.70 21.67
C ARG A 90 9.18 17.63 22.56
N ILE A 91 9.88 18.09 23.59
CA ILE A 91 10.52 17.21 24.58
C ILE A 91 9.50 16.95 25.70
N PRO A 92 9.29 15.69 26.10
CA PRO A 92 8.37 15.36 27.18
C PRO A 92 8.83 15.97 28.50
N THR A 93 7.87 16.45 29.30
CA THR A 93 8.14 17.12 30.58
C THR A 93 8.14 16.15 31.76
N THR A 94 7.49 15.00 31.63
CA THR A 94 7.30 14.01 32.70
C THR A 94 7.53 12.60 32.18
N ALA A 95 8.34 11.80 32.89
CA ALA A 95 8.55 10.37 32.62
C ALA A 95 8.68 10.04 31.11
N PRO A 96 9.81 10.44 30.48
CA PRO A 96 9.98 10.35 29.03
C PRO A 96 9.82 8.91 28.55
N THR A 97 8.99 8.73 27.53
CA THR A 97 8.76 7.46 26.85
C THR A 97 9.12 7.62 25.37
N ILE A 98 9.98 6.73 24.88
CA ILE A 98 10.42 6.71 23.49
C ILE A 98 9.49 5.77 22.71
N LEU A 99 8.91 6.27 21.62
CA LEU A 99 8.10 5.45 20.72
C LEU A 99 8.97 4.80 19.65
N LEU A 100 8.77 3.50 19.47
CA LEU A 100 9.33 2.72 18.38
C LEU A 100 8.20 2.36 17.43
N CYS A 101 8.24 2.91 16.22
CA CYS A 101 7.29 2.61 15.16
C CYS A 101 7.91 1.55 14.25
N HIS A 102 7.18 0.48 13.97
CA HIS A 102 7.62 -0.57 13.05
C HIS A 102 6.54 -0.77 11.99
N ASP A 103 6.97 -0.96 10.74
CA ASP A 103 6.06 -1.36 9.66
C ASP A 103 6.79 -2.24 8.63
N GLU A 104 5.98 -3.01 7.90
CA GLU A 104 6.44 -3.91 6.84
C GLU A 104 5.85 -3.48 5.50
N SER A 105 6.71 -3.26 4.51
CA SER A 105 6.33 -2.87 3.17
C SER A 105 6.79 -3.90 2.15
N THR A 106 5.89 -4.29 1.24
CA THR A 106 6.22 -5.19 0.13
C THR A 106 6.31 -4.43 -1.18
N TYR A 107 7.52 -4.32 -1.73
CA TYR A 107 7.80 -3.75 -3.04
C TYR A 107 7.70 -4.83 -4.11
N LYS A 108 6.92 -4.60 -5.16
CA LYS A 108 6.71 -5.59 -6.23
C LYS A 108 7.31 -5.10 -7.54
N CYS A 109 8.01 -6.00 -8.24
CA CYS A 109 8.51 -5.77 -9.58
C CYS A 109 7.39 -6.03 -10.59
N GLY A 110 6.95 -4.97 -11.26
CA GLY A 110 5.89 -4.99 -12.28
C GLY A 110 4.90 -3.84 -12.11
N LYS A 111 4.62 -3.09 -13.19
CA LYS A 111 3.60 -2.04 -13.18
C LYS A 111 2.20 -2.67 -13.15
N ILE A 112 1.60 -2.74 -11.98
CA ILE A 112 0.16 -2.93 -11.89
C ILE A 112 -0.48 -1.55 -12.07
N THR A 113 -1.10 -1.30 -13.24
CA THR A 113 -1.84 -0.05 -13.43
C THR A 113 -3.08 -0.05 -12.54
N ALA A 114 -3.24 1.02 -11.76
CA ALA A 114 -4.40 1.20 -10.87
C ALA A 114 -5.73 1.24 -11.66
N LYS A 115 -5.69 1.71 -12.91
CA LYS A 115 -6.84 1.77 -13.83
C LYS A 115 -6.83 0.62 -14.83
N ARG A 116 -8.02 0.03 -15.05
CA ARG A 116 -8.24 -1.10 -15.96
C ARG A 116 -9.64 -1.01 -16.56
N TRP A 117 -9.88 -1.72 -17.65
CA TRP A 117 -11.22 -1.93 -18.19
C TRP A 117 -11.95 -2.95 -17.31
N ILE A 118 -13.06 -2.56 -16.68
CA ILE A 118 -13.86 -3.38 -15.77
C ILE A 118 -15.26 -3.54 -16.36
N MET A 119 -15.74 -4.78 -16.43
CA MET A 119 -17.12 -5.12 -16.78
C MET A 119 -18.05 -4.82 -15.58
N PRO A 120 -19.32 -4.42 -15.82
CA PRO A 120 -20.33 -4.44 -14.77
C PRO A 120 -20.40 -5.84 -14.14
N ASP A 121 -20.55 -5.89 -12.81
CA ASP A 121 -20.77 -7.12 -12.02
C ASP A 121 -19.65 -8.17 -11.98
N ASN A 122 -18.54 -7.97 -12.70
CA ASN A 122 -17.42 -8.89 -12.72
C ASN A 122 -16.10 -8.18 -12.41
N ALA A 123 -16.04 -7.53 -11.24
CA ALA A 123 -14.81 -6.97 -10.72
C ALA A 123 -13.86 -8.11 -10.33
N PRO A 124 -12.73 -8.31 -11.03
CA PRO A 124 -11.86 -9.44 -10.76
C PRO A 124 -11.20 -9.27 -9.38
N PHE A 125 -11.21 -10.34 -8.58
CA PHE A 125 -10.38 -10.41 -7.39
C PHE A 125 -8.91 -10.33 -7.79
N TYR A 126 -8.16 -9.48 -7.10
CA TYR A 126 -6.73 -9.35 -7.32
C TYR A 126 -5.99 -10.48 -6.63
N SER A 127 -5.43 -11.41 -7.40
CA SER A 127 -4.32 -12.20 -6.90
C SER A 127 -3.11 -11.29 -6.75
N LYS A 128 -2.50 -11.32 -5.57
CA LYS A 128 -1.32 -10.53 -5.23
C LYS A 128 -0.07 -11.11 -5.91
N ASP A 129 -0.19 -12.14 -6.74
CA ASP A 129 0.83 -13.20 -6.80
C ASP A 129 1.68 -13.18 -8.08
N ARG A 130 1.53 -12.16 -8.94
CA ARG A 130 2.37 -12.03 -10.14
C ARG A 130 3.48 -11.01 -9.95
N GLY A 131 4.72 -11.50 -9.98
CA GLY A 131 5.95 -10.70 -9.95
C GLY A 131 6.87 -11.08 -8.79
N ARG A 132 8.16 -10.73 -8.90
CA ARG A 132 9.09 -10.81 -7.76
C ARG A 132 8.76 -9.69 -6.77
N SER A 133 8.86 -9.98 -5.48
CA SER A 133 8.66 -8.98 -4.43
C SER A 133 9.81 -8.96 -3.45
N ILE A 134 10.10 -7.78 -2.89
CA ILE A 134 11.00 -7.58 -1.77
C ILE A 134 10.14 -7.10 -0.61
N MET A 135 10.21 -7.80 0.52
CA MET A 135 9.63 -7.34 1.78
C MET A 135 10.72 -6.60 2.54
N CYS A 136 10.42 -5.36 2.92
CA CYS A 136 11.26 -4.54 3.77
C CYS A 136 10.54 -4.37 5.11
N SER A 137 11.29 -4.52 6.19
CA SER A 137 10.85 -4.23 7.54
C SER A 137 11.79 -3.16 8.08
N ASP A 138 11.24 -2.12 8.69
CA ASP A 138 12.05 -1.03 9.26
C ASP A 138 11.47 -0.55 10.58
N LEU A 139 12.33 0.00 11.43
CA LEU A 139 11.98 0.60 12.71
C LEU A 139 12.37 2.08 12.73
N LEU A 140 11.44 2.91 13.17
CA LEU A 140 11.64 4.33 13.37
C LEU A 140 11.56 4.66 14.86
N VAL A 141 12.62 5.28 15.36
CA VAL A 141 12.67 5.81 16.73
C VAL A 141 12.18 7.26 16.71
N MET A 142 11.13 7.55 17.48
CA MET A 142 10.64 8.92 17.67
C MET A 142 11.49 9.63 18.72
N HIS A 143 12.68 10.09 18.34
CA HIS A 143 13.60 10.82 19.21
C HIS A 143 14.48 11.82 18.40
N PRO A 144 14.88 12.97 18.99
CA PRO A 144 15.74 13.95 18.31
C PRO A 144 17.09 13.43 17.82
N SER A 145 17.61 12.36 18.42
CA SER A 145 18.87 11.72 18.03
C SER A 145 18.83 10.99 16.67
N GLY A 146 17.67 10.96 16.00
CA GLY A 146 17.51 10.34 14.69
C GLY A 146 17.08 8.86 14.76
N PRO A 147 17.13 8.14 13.62
CA PRO A 147 16.66 6.75 13.54
C PRO A 147 17.53 5.78 14.35
N PHE A 148 18.69 6.23 14.81
CA PHE A 148 19.61 5.46 15.64
C PHE A 148 19.67 6.09 17.02
N PHE A 149 19.27 5.32 18.03
CA PHE A 149 19.46 5.68 19.42
C PHE A 149 20.79 5.10 19.88
N SER A 150 21.82 5.92 20.00
CA SER A 150 23.10 5.52 20.56
C SER A 150 23.17 5.90 22.04
N LEU A 151 23.32 4.91 22.89
CA LEU A 151 23.68 5.13 24.30
C LEU A 151 25.15 5.54 24.38
N THR A 152 25.46 6.46 25.28
CA THR A 152 26.85 6.65 25.72
C THR A 152 27.33 5.40 26.45
N GLU A 153 28.66 5.21 26.51
CA GLU A 153 29.28 4.07 27.22
C GLU A 153 28.79 3.94 28.68
N LYS A 154 28.56 5.10 29.31
CA LYS A 154 28.03 5.19 30.67
C LYS A 154 26.58 4.70 30.74
N GLU A 155 25.70 5.21 29.88
CA GLU A 155 24.28 4.83 29.88
C GLU A 155 24.11 3.35 29.52
N TYR A 156 24.91 2.82 28.59
CA TYR A 156 24.92 1.40 28.25
C TYR A 156 25.35 0.54 29.44
N SER A 157 26.42 0.93 30.13
CA SER A 157 26.92 0.23 31.32
C SER A 157 25.91 0.26 32.48
N GLU A 158 25.14 1.33 32.62
CA GLU A 158 24.07 1.44 33.61
C GLU A 158 22.86 0.58 33.22
N ALA A 159 22.45 0.60 31.95
CA ALA A 159 21.37 -0.23 31.43
C ALA A 159 21.63 -1.73 31.64
N LEU A 160 22.86 -2.20 31.40
CA LEU A 160 23.26 -3.59 31.64
C LEU A 160 23.14 -4.03 33.11
N LYS A 161 23.28 -3.11 34.06
CA LYS A 161 23.11 -3.42 35.50
C LYS A 161 21.64 -3.63 35.85
N THR A 162 20.74 -2.86 35.21
CA THR A 162 19.30 -2.90 35.49
C THR A 162 18.59 -3.99 34.70
N TYR A 163 19.04 -4.26 33.47
CA TYR A 163 18.48 -5.26 32.57
C TYR A 163 19.59 -6.23 32.12
N PRO A 164 20.08 -7.09 33.02
CA PRO A 164 20.99 -8.16 32.62
C PRO A 164 20.23 -9.13 31.72
N ASN A 165 20.88 -9.58 30.64
CA ASN A 165 20.34 -10.56 29.68
C ASN A 165 19.81 -11.83 30.35
#